data_AF-A0A929K9T8-F1
#
_entry.id   AF-A0A929K9T8-F1
#
_cell.length_a   1.000
_cell.length_b   1.000
_cell.length_c   1.000
_cell.angle_alpha   90.00
_cell.angle_beta   90.00
_cell.angle_gamma   90.00
#
_symmetry.space_group_name_H-M   'P 1'
#
loop_
_entity.id
_entity.type
_entity.pdbx_description
1 polymer ?
#
loop_
_entity_poly.entity_id
_entity_poly.type
_entity_poly.pdbx_seq_one_letter_code
_entity_poly.pdbx_strand_id
1 'polypeptide(L)'
;DIAVIVSSQIRPYVMALEGLRSRFQQSLTIYYLNSNPELIRHKLSQERYDLLIAVGPEASILVWSTLNPDDKKIALMVLDPQKLLADSEPCGVDLRIPIKDQIKLIKERLGDRKKIGILYNPVENREWIEQAQKQGSDLGVSVIPLPVHKRHEITKVLSSAYQNIDTLLFIPDSTVISMALLSHLVKDALLHGIAVVGYNHFFIEIGAVLAFNIDY
;
A
#
# COMPACT_ATOMS: atom_id res chain seq x y z
N ASP A 1 16.68 -1.25 -25.79
CA ASP A 1 17.22 -1.14 -24.42
C ASP A 1 16.16 -0.83 -23.39
N ILE A 2 16.14 -1.62 -22.31
CA ILE A 2 15.22 -1.46 -21.18
C ILE A 2 16.02 -1.07 -19.94
N ALA A 3 15.68 0.07 -19.35
CA ALA A 3 16.26 0.51 -18.09
C ALA A 3 15.28 0.27 -16.93
N VAL A 4 15.80 -0.24 -15.82
CA VAL A 4 15.06 -0.42 -14.57
C VAL A 4 15.69 0.43 -13.49
N ILE A 5 14.94 1.36 -12.93
CA ILE A 5 15.39 2.21 -11.82
C ILE A 5 14.68 1.74 -10.56
N VAL A 6 15.46 1.34 -9.56
CA VAL A 6 14.96 0.80 -8.30
C VAL A 6 15.22 1.81 -7.19
N SER A 7 14.18 2.22 -6.45
CA SER A 7 14.27 3.20 -5.37
C SER A 7 15.37 2.85 -4.35
N SER A 8 15.37 1.60 -3.89
CA SER A 8 16.29 1.09 -2.87
C SER A 8 16.40 -0.43 -2.91
N GLN A 9 17.36 -0.99 -2.17
CA GLN A 9 17.59 -2.45 -2.12
C GLN A 9 16.84 -3.11 -0.96
N ILE A 10 15.52 -2.91 -0.90
CA ILE A 10 14.67 -3.62 0.07
C ILE A 10 14.09 -4.90 -0.53
N ARG A 11 13.82 -5.89 0.31
CA ARG A 11 13.37 -7.23 -0.12
C ARG A 11 12.18 -7.20 -1.08
N PRO A 12 11.09 -6.44 -0.86
CA PRO A 12 9.98 -6.39 -1.81
C PRO A 12 10.39 -5.93 -3.22
N TYR A 13 11.30 -4.95 -3.33
CA TYR A 13 11.74 -4.43 -4.63
C TYR A 13 12.68 -5.40 -5.34
N VAL A 14 13.49 -6.14 -4.58
CA VAL A 14 14.33 -7.22 -5.13
C VAL A 14 13.47 -8.36 -5.67
N MET A 15 12.41 -8.76 -4.95
CA MET A 15 11.47 -9.79 -5.42
C MET A 15 10.79 -9.37 -6.73
N ALA A 16 10.25 -8.15 -6.79
CA ALA A 16 9.65 -7.62 -8.02
C ALA A 16 10.65 -7.58 -9.20
N LEU A 17 11.91 -7.21 -8.93
CA LEU A 17 12.97 -7.20 -9.93
C LEU A 17 13.34 -8.61 -10.42
N GLU A 18 13.37 -9.60 -9.52
CA GLU A 18 13.61 -11.01 -9.84
C GLU A 18 12.45 -11.58 -10.68
N GLY A 19 11.21 -11.31 -10.27
CA GLY A 19 10.01 -11.65 -11.03
C GLY A 19 10.06 -11.08 -12.44
N LEU A 20 10.45 -9.81 -12.57
CA LEU A 20 10.64 -9.15 -13.86
C LEU A 20 11.75 -9.82 -14.68
N ARG A 21 12.95 -10.02 -14.11
CA ARG A 21 14.07 -10.72 -14.78
C ARG A 21 13.70 -12.12 -15.26
N SER A 22 12.87 -12.84 -14.52
CA SER A 22 12.47 -14.21 -14.88
C SER A 22 11.59 -14.28 -16.14
N ARG A 23 10.95 -13.17 -16.53
CA ARG A 23 10.03 -13.10 -17.68
C ARG A 23 10.63 -12.45 -18.91
N PHE A 24 11.64 -11.61 -18.75
CA PHE A 24 12.31 -10.94 -19.88
C PHE A 24 13.43 -11.81 -20.45
N GLN A 25 13.44 -11.98 -21.77
CA GLN A 25 14.53 -12.66 -22.48
C GLN A 25 15.70 -11.73 -22.83
N GLN A 26 15.48 -10.41 -22.74
CA GLN A 26 16.47 -9.38 -23.05
C GLN A 26 17.19 -8.90 -21.78
N SER A 27 18.42 -8.43 -21.93
CA SER A 27 19.19 -7.84 -20.82
C SER A 27 18.54 -6.55 -20.33
N LEU A 28 18.47 -6.40 -19.00
CA LEU A 28 17.94 -5.22 -18.34
C LEU A 28 19.08 -4.41 -17.72
N THR A 29 19.14 -3.11 -18.01
CA THR A 29 20.09 -2.21 -17.36
C THR A 29 19.50 -1.72 -16.06
N ILE A 30 20.09 -2.08 -14.92
CA ILE A 30 19.51 -1.81 -13.60
C ILE A 30 20.31 -0.75 -12.86
N TYR A 31 19.58 0.24 -12.35
CA TYR A 31 20.12 1.33 -11.55
C TYR A 31 19.45 1.33 -10.18
N TYR A 32 20.25 1.51 -9.13
CA TYR A 32 19.76 1.67 -7.76
C TYR A 32 19.82 3.14 -7.34
N LEU A 33 18.65 3.77 -7.19
CA LEU A 33 18.52 5.20 -6.95
C LEU A 33 19.21 5.63 -5.66
N ASN A 34 19.00 4.90 -4.57
CA ASN A 34 19.66 5.16 -3.28
C ASN A 34 21.19 5.09 -3.32
N SER A 35 21.78 4.49 -4.36
CA SER A 35 23.23 4.31 -4.47
C SER A 35 23.91 5.48 -5.17
N ASN A 36 23.32 6.01 -6.26
CA ASN A 36 23.88 7.16 -6.97
C ASN A 36 22.82 7.94 -7.76
N PRO A 37 22.04 8.83 -7.10
CA PRO A 37 20.95 9.57 -7.74
C PRO A 37 21.40 10.47 -8.90
N GLU A 38 22.53 11.14 -8.74
CA GLU A 38 23.03 12.11 -9.74
C GLU A 38 23.46 11.43 -11.03
N LEU A 39 24.10 10.26 -10.94
CA LEU A 39 24.42 9.45 -12.11
C LEU A 39 23.16 9.07 -12.89
N ILE A 40 22.10 8.69 -12.19
CA ILE A 40 20.84 8.26 -12.82
C ILE A 40 20.15 9.44 -13.50
N ARG A 41 20.07 10.59 -12.84
CA ARG A 41 19.56 11.84 -13.44
C ARG A 41 20.33 12.18 -14.72
N HIS A 42 21.65 12.15 -14.65
CA HIS A 42 22.51 12.39 -15.80
C HIS A 42 22.21 11.39 -16.93
N LYS A 43 22.19 10.09 -16.64
CA LYS A 43 21.89 9.04 -17.63
C LYS A 43 20.53 9.22 -18.28
N LEU A 44 19.49 9.47 -17.50
CA LEU A 44 18.14 9.73 -18.00
C LEU A 44 18.06 10.97 -18.91
N SER A 45 18.91 11.98 -18.70
CA SER A 45 18.93 13.18 -19.54
C SER A 45 19.68 13.01 -20.86
N GLN A 46 20.61 12.05 -20.93
CA GLN A 46 21.53 11.88 -22.07
C GLN A 46 21.20 10.67 -22.94
N GLU A 47 20.65 9.62 -22.33
CA GLU A 47 20.33 8.36 -23.00
C GLU A 47 18.84 8.25 -23.28
N ARG A 48 18.49 7.51 -24.35
CA ARG A 48 17.10 7.14 -24.65
C ARG A 48 16.95 5.64 -24.47
N TYR A 49 15.86 5.23 -23.82
CA TYR A 49 15.51 3.84 -23.62
C TYR A 49 14.17 3.54 -24.33
N ASP A 50 14.01 2.32 -24.83
CA ASP A 50 12.75 1.89 -25.45
C ASP A 50 11.65 1.69 -24.41
N LEU A 51 12.03 1.41 -23.17
CA LEU A 51 11.16 1.26 -22.02
C LEU A 51 11.94 1.57 -20.74
N LEU A 52 11.31 2.35 -19.85
CA LEU A 52 11.77 2.54 -18.49
C LEU A 52 10.80 1.92 -17.50
N ILE A 53 11.36 1.22 -16.51
CA ILE A 53 10.60 0.60 -15.44
C ILE A 53 11.09 1.17 -14.11
N ALA A 54 10.21 1.85 -13.40
CA ALA A 54 10.49 2.36 -12.07
C ALA A 54 9.97 1.39 -11.01
N VAL A 55 10.79 1.01 -10.05
CA VAL A 55 10.43 0.12 -8.95
C VAL A 55 10.53 0.90 -7.64
N GLY A 56 9.38 1.27 -7.09
CA GLY A 56 9.23 2.03 -5.85
C GLY A 56 8.88 3.50 -6.07
N PRO A 57 8.42 4.21 -5.02
CA PRO A 57 7.92 5.59 -5.14
C PRO A 57 8.95 6.60 -5.65
N GLU A 58 10.15 6.61 -5.09
CA GLU A 58 11.20 7.58 -5.41
C GLU A 58 11.71 7.42 -6.85
N ALA A 59 11.90 6.18 -7.31
CA ALA A 59 12.23 5.88 -8.69
C ALA A 59 11.11 6.33 -9.65
N SER A 60 9.85 6.11 -9.27
CA SER A 60 8.69 6.48 -10.11
C SER A 60 8.57 8.00 -10.23
N ILE A 61 8.70 8.73 -9.12
CA ILE A 61 8.75 10.20 -9.11
C ILE A 61 9.88 10.70 -10.01
N LEU A 62 11.08 10.13 -9.91
CA LEU A 62 12.22 10.55 -10.73
C LEU A 62 11.93 10.35 -12.22
N VAL A 63 11.46 9.17 -12.60
CA VAL A 63 11.18 8.82 -14.00
C VAL A 63 10.08 9.71 -14.59
N TRP A 64 8.98 9.94 -13.86
CA TRP A 64 7.88 10.78 -14.34
C TRP A 64 8.21 12.28 -14.38
N SER A 65 9.06 12.77 -13.47
CA SER A 65 9.47 14.19 -13.45
C SER A 65 10.58 14.53 -14.45
N THR A 66 11.33 13.53 -14.93
CA THR A 66 12.50 13.76 -15.81
C THR A 66 12.17 13.56 -17.28
N LEU A 67 11.28 12.63 -17.61
CA LEU A 67 11.07 12.16 -18.98
C LEU A 67 9.79 12.70 -19.63
N ASN A 68 9.76 12.73 -20.96
CA ASN A 68 8.62 13.24 -21.73
C ASN A 68 7.38 12.37 -21.52
N PRO A 69 6.16 12.92 -21.59
CA PRO A 69 4.92 12.13 -21.48
C PRO A 69 4.85 10.95 -22.46
N ASP A 70 5.42 11.08 -23.66
CA ASP A 70 5.42 10.05 -24.70
C ASP A 70 6.43 8.91 -24.46
N ASP A 71 7.37 9.07 -23.52
CA ASP A 71 8.34 8.03 -23.20
C ASP A 71 7.62 6.84 -22.54
N LYS A 72 7.91 5.62 -23.01
CA LYS A 72 7.30 4.40 -22.47
C LYS A 72 7.84 4.13 -21.07
N LYS A 73 6.98 4.31 -20.07
CA LYS A 73 7.32 4.23 -18.65
C LYS A 73 6.33 3.32 -17.92
N ILE A 74 6.81 2.47 -17.03
CA ILE A 74 5.99 1.59 -16.17
C ILE A 74 6.39 1.80 -14.71
N ALA A 75 5.40 2.04 -13.83
CA ALA A 75 5.60 2.11 -12.38
C ALA A 75 5.23 0.78 -11.71
N LEU A 76 6.15 0.22 -10.93
CA LEU A 76 5.96 -0.96 -10.11
C LEU A 76 6.22 -0.61 -8.65
N MET A 77 5.66 -1.40 -7.74
CA MET A 77 5.89 -1.25 -6.30
C MET A 77 5.48 0.12 -5.73
N VAL A 78 4.41 0.69 -6.27
CA VAL A 78 3.81 1.95 -5.80
C VAL A 78 2.40 1.66 -5.29
N LEU A 79 2.09 2.14 -4.08
CA LEU A 79 0.77 1.92 -3.48
C LEU A 79 -0.34 2.49 -4.35
N ASP A 80 -0.24 3.77 -4.70
CA ASP A 80 -1.24 4.48 -5.51
C ASP A 80 -0.51 5.30 -6.59
N PRO A 81 -0.25 4.69 -7.78
CA PRO A 81 0.53 5.35 -8.83
C PRO A 81 -0.12 6.64 -9.33
N GLN A 82 -1.45 6.65 -9.46
CA GLN A 82 -2.22 7.80 -9.94
C GLN A 82 -2.07 8.99 -8.99
N LYS A 83 -2.21 8.75 -7.68
CA LYS A 83 -2.00 9.79 -6.66
C LYS A 83 -0.55 10.26 -6.58
N LEU A 84 0.42 9.36 -6.76
CA LEU A 84 1.84 9.69 -6.62
C LEU A 84 2.38 10.50 -7.80
N LEU A 85 2.01 10.13 -9.03
CA LEU A 85 2.73 10.58 -10.24
C LEU A 85 2.10 11.80 -10.91
N ALA A 86 0.96 12.28 -10.41
CA ALA A 86 0.18 13.36 -11.03
C ALA A 86 -0.10 13.12 -12.54
N ASP A 87 -0.20 11.84 -12.90
CA ASP A 87 -0.55 11.32 -14.21
C ASP A 87 -1.98 10.75 -14.10
N SER A 88 -2.84 11.04 -15.07
CA SER A 88 -4.22 10.57 -15.03
C SER A 88 -4.32 9.05 -15.23
N GLU A 89 -3.41 8.46 -16.01
CA GLU A 89 -3.41 7.04 -16.35
C GLU A 89 -1.97 6.48 -16.42
N PRO A 90 -1.20 6.53 -15.30
CA PRO A 90 0.15 6.00 -15.30
C PRO A 90 0.12 4.51 -15.59
N CYS A 91 0.91 4.08 -16.57
CA CYS A 91 1.09 2.66 -16.81
C CYS A 91 1.86 2.04 -15.63
N GLY A 92 1.30 1.01 -15.01
CA GLY A 92 1.89 0.42 -13.82
C GLY A 92 1.00 -0.60 -13.13
N VAL A 93 1.49 -1.07 -11.99
CA VAL A 93 0.74 -1.95 -11.08
C VAL A 93 0.37 -1.15 -9.84
N ASP A 94 -0.93 -0.92 -9.66
CA ASP A 94 -1.50 -0.37 -8.43
C ASP A 94 -1.46 -1.44 -7.34
N LEU A 95 -0.74 -1.17 -6.24
CA LEU A 95 -0.63 -2.11 -5.13
C LEU A 95 -1.79 -2.00 -4.12
N ARG A 96 -2.75 -1.09 -4.30
CA ARG A 96 -3.96 -1.10 -3.49
C ARG A 96 -4.77 -2.33 -3.80
N ILE A 97 -5.04 -3.11 -2.77
CA ILE A 97 -6.01 -4.21 -2.86
C ILE A 97 -7.41 -3.58 -2.85
N PRO A 98 -8.29 -3.93 -3.80
CA PRO A 98 -9.65 -3.38 -3.84
C PRO A 98 -10.40 -3.62 -2.53
N ILE A 99 -10.91 -2.55 -1.91
CA ILE A 99 -11.54 -2.63 -0.60
C ILE A 99 -12.81 -3.49 -0.58
N LYS A 100 -13.57 -3.51 -1.69
CA LYS A 100 -14.70 -4.43 -1.87
C LYS A 100 -14.29 -5.89 -1.68
N ASP A 101 -13.15 -6.29 -2.26
CA ASP A 101 -12.66 -7.66 -2.18
C ASP A 101 -12.15 -7.97 -0.77
N GLN A 102 -11.49 -7.00 -0.12
CA GLN A 102 -11.10 -7.14 1.29
C GLN A 102 -12.33 -7.34 2.19
N ILE A 103 -13.35 -6.49 2.08
CA ILE A 103 -14.58 -6.58 2.89
C ILE A 103 -15.29 -7.92 2.64
N LYS A 104 -15.40 -8.34 1.37
CA LYS A 104 -15.99 -9.62 1.00
C LYS A 104 -15.26 -10.79 1.65
N LEU A 105 -13.93 -10.82 1.55
CA LEU A 105 -13.11 -11.88 2.17
C LEU A 105 -13.19 -11.85 3.70
N ILE A 106 -13.19 -10.68 4.32
CA ILE A 106 -13.39 -10.55 5.78
C ILE A 106 -14.73 -11.17 6.18
N LYS A 107 -15.81 -10.82 5.48
CA LYS A 107 -17.15 -11.37 5.74
C LYS A 107 -17.19 -12.89 5.56
N GLU A 108 -16.60 -13.41 4.49
CA GLU A 108 -16.55 -14.85 4.22
C GLU A 108 -15.76 -15.64 5.29
N ARG A 109 -14.70 -15.04 5.85
CA ARG A 109 -13.83 -15.70 6.83
C ARG A 109 -14.26 -15.48 8.27
N LEU A 110 -14.87 -14.35 8.60
CA LEU A 110 -15.25 -13.97 9.97
C LEU A 110 -16.76 -14.08 10.25
N GLY A 111 -17.56 -14.43 9.23
CA GLY A 111 -18.97 -14.81 9.39
C GLY A 111 -19.86 -13.63 9.83
N ASP A 112 -20.41 -13.73 11.04
CA ASP A 112 -21.41 -12.80 11.56
C ASP A 112 -20.85 -11.43 11.97
N ARG A 113 -19.52 -11.27 11.94
CA ARG A 113 -18.83 -9.99 12.17
C ARG A 113 -19.05 -9.06 10.98
N LYS A 114 -19.83 -8.00 11.19
CA LYS A 114 -20.31 -7.09 10.14
C LYS A 114 -19.98 -5.63 10.41
N LYS A 115 -19.24 -5.32 11.48
CA LYS A 115 -18.91 -3.94 11.87
C LYS A 115 -17.39 -3.74 11.86
N ILE A 116 -16.87 -3.33 10.70
CA ILE A 116 -15.44 -3.15 10.47
C ILE A 116 -15.05 -1.71 10.80
N GLY A 117 -14.30 -1.51 11.89
CA GLY A 117 -13.59 -0.27 12.17
C GLY A 117 -12.34 -0.14 11.32
N ILE A 118 -12.09 1.05 10.77
CA ILE A 118 -10.85 1.35 10.04
C ILE A 118 -10.23 2.63 10.60
N LEU A 119 -9.04 2.51 11.19
CA LEU A 119 -8.23 3.65 11.61
C LEU A 119 -7.53 4.28 10.40
N TYR A 120 -7.68 5.59 10.24
CA TYR A 120 -7.08 6.29 9.10
C TYR A 120 -6.88 7.78 9.38
N ASN A 121 -5.93 8.39 8.67
CA ASN A 121 -5.77 9.82 8.58
C ASN A 121 -6.66 10.39 7.47
N PRO A 122 -7.62 11.30 7.78
CA PRO A 122 -8.49 11.89 6.77
C PRO A 122 -7.80 12.75 5.72
N VAL A 123 -6.53 13.13 5.93
CA VAL A 123 -5.71 13.83 4.92
C VAL A 123 -5.23 12.83 3.85
N GLU A 124 -4.99 11.58 4.25
CA GLU A 124 -4.39 10.57 3.38
C GLU A 124 -5.46 9.71 2.70
N ASN A 125 -6.47 9.27 3.46
CA ASN A 125 -7.30 8.12 3.10
C ASN A 125 -8.82 8.39 3.06
N ARG A 126 -9.26 9.66 3.11
CA ARG A 126 -10.69 10.02 3.16
C ARG A 126 -11.52 9.42 2.03
N GLU A 127 -11.13 9.67 0.78
CA GLU A 127 -11.89 9.21 -0.39
C GLU A 127 -11.98 7.68 -0.44
N TRP A 128 -10.90 6.99 -0.07
CA TRP A 128 -10.86 5.53 0.00
C TRP A 128 -11.83 4.98 1.06
N ILE A 129 -11.92 5.63 2.22
CA ILE A 129 -12.86 5.25 3.30
C ILE A 129 -14.31 5.50 2.89
N GLU A 130 -14.61 6.61 2.22
CA GLU A 130 -15.96 6.87 1.70
C GLU A 130 -16.41 5.79 0.70
N GLN A 131 -15.49 5.36 -0.18
CA GLN A 131 -15.73 4.22 -1.07
C GLN A 131 -15.92 2.91 -0.31
N ALA A 132 -15.11 2.67 0.74
CA ALA A 132 -15.23 1.49 1.59
C ALA A 132 -16.60 1.41 2.28
N GLN A 133 -17.12 2.53 2.77
CA GLN A 133 -18.47 2.60 3.38
C GLN A 133 -19.56 2.24 2.38
N LYS A 134 -19.51 2.81 1.17
CA LYS A 134 -20.47 2.51 0.10
C LYS A 134 -20.42 1.02 -0.27
N GLN A 135 -19.24 0.51 -0.59
CA GLN A 135 -19.04 -0.87 -1.02
C GLN A 135 -19.33 -1.89 0.09
N GLY A 136 -19.05 -1.54 1.35
CA GLY A 136 -19.42 -2.35 2.51
C GLY A 136 -20.93 -2.46 2.68
N SER A 137 -21.64 -1.33 2.56
CA SER A 137 -23.11 -1.30 2.63
C SER A 137 -23.74 -2.23 1.59
N ASP A 138 -23.23 -2.22 0.35
CA ASP A 138 -23.68 -3.12 -0.72
C ASP A 138 -23.48 -4.62 -0.38
N LEU A 139 -22.53 -4.92 0.52
CA LEU A 139 -22.23 -6.27 1.01
C LEU A 139 -22.91 -6.59 2.35
N GLY A 140 -23.71 -5.69 2.92
CA GLY A 140 -24.33 -5.83 4.24
C GLY A 140 -23.31 -5.78 5.38
N VAL A 141 -22.20 -5.06 5.19
CA VAL A 141 -21.14 -4.82 6.18
C VAL A 141 -21.05 -3.32 6.46
N SER A 142 -21.14 -2.94 7.72
CA SER A 142 -20.96 -1.55 8.16
C SER A 142 -19.46 -1.26 8.33
N VAL A 143 -18.92 -0.40 7.46
CA VAL A 143 -17.58 0.17 7.65
C VAL A 143 -17.70 1.42 8.53
N ILE A 144 -17.00 1.42 9.65
CA ILE A 144 -17.03 2.45 10.68
C ILE A 144 -15.71 3.23 10.60
N PRO A 145 -15.73 4.48 10.10
CA PRO A 145 -14.53 5.30 9.99
C PRO A 145 -14.03 5.71 11.37
N LEU A 146 -12.75 5.49 11.64
CA LEU A 146 -12.07 5.88 12.87
C LEU A 146 -10.98 6.91 12.56
N PRO A 147 -11.33 8.20 12.39
CA PRO A 147 -10.39 9.23 11.97
C PRO A 147 -9.36 9.53 13.07
N VAL A 148 -8.08 9.59 12.67
CA VAL A 148 -6.95 9.94 13.54
C VAL A 148 -6.02 10.90 12.81
N HIS A 149 -5.83 12.10 13.35
CA HIS A 149 -4.91 13.08 12.75
C HIS A 149 -3.50 12.94 13.32
N LYS A 150 -3.39 12.49 14.56
CA LYS A 150 -2.11 12.36 15.27
C LYS A 150 -2.04 11.03 16.03
N ARG A 151 -0.82 10.50 16.16
CA ARG A 151 -0.56 9.20 16.80
C ARG A 151 -1.12 9.07 18.21
N HIS A 152 -1.06 10.13 19.01
CA HIS A 152 -1.52 10.10 20.40
C HIS A 152 -3.05 10.00 20.55
N GLU A 153 -3.81 10.24 19.47
CA GLU A 153 -5.28 10.15 19.47
C GLU A 153 -5.76 8.70 19.32
N ILE A 154 -4.93 7.82 18.76
CA ILE A 154 -5.31 6.47 18.32
C ILE A 154 -5.92 5.65 19.46
N THR A 155 -5.26 5.59 20.63
CA THR A 155 -5.75 4.81 21.78
C THR A 155 -7.13 5.30 22.24
N LYS A 156 -7.35 6.61 22.27
CA LYS A 156 -8.64 7.19 22.66
C LYS A 156 -9.72 6.82 21.64
N VAL A 157 -9.45 7.00 20.35
CA VAL A 157 -10.39 6.68 19.27
C VAL A 157 -10.78 5.21 19.30
N LEU A 158 -9.82 4.30 19.44
CA LEU A 158 -10.10 2.85 19.53
C LEU A 158 -10.92 2.50 20.77
N SER A 159 -10.56 3.02 21.94
CA SER A 159 -11.28 2.71 23.18
C SER A 159 -12.77 3.06 23.09
N SER A 160 -13.11 4.18 22.44
CA SER A 160 -14.50 4.57 22.16
C SER A 160 -15.17 3.74 21.07
N ALA A 161 -14.40 3.12 20.17
CA ALA A 161 -14.91 2.35 19.05
C ALA A 161 -15.24 0.89 19.40
N TYR A 162 -14.59 0.29 20.41
CA TYR A 162 -14.70 -1.14 20.71
C TYR A 162 -16.11 -1.64 21.01
N GLN A 163 -17.02 -0.78 21.48
CA GLN A 163 -18.43 -1.15 21.67
C GLN A 163 -19.24 -1.20 20.37
N ASN A 164 -18.71 -0.58 19.30
CA ASN A 164 -19.41 -0.37 18.04
C ASN A 164 -18.82 -1.18 16.89
N ILE A 165 -17.63 -1.75 17.03
CA ILE A 165 -16.96 -2.56 16.02
C ILE A 165 -16.85 -4.00 16.50
N ASP A 166 -16.76 -4.95 15.58
CA ASP A 166 -16.42 -6.35 15.86
C ASP A 166 -15.12 -6.78 15.15
N THR A 167 -14.65 -5.97 14.20
CA THR A 167 -13.45 -6.19 13.42
C THR A 167 -12.69 -4.87 13.29
N LEU A 168 -11.37 -4.90 13.45
CA LEU A 168 -10.48 -3.77 13.19
C LEU A 168 -9.62 -4.10 11.98
N LEU A 169 -9.83 -3.40 10.87
CA LEU A 169 -8.99 -3.51 9.68
C LEU A 169 -7.95 -2.39 9.68
N PHE A 170 -6.69 -2.78 9.67
CA PHE A 170 -5.59 -1.86 9.41
C PHE A 170 -5.39 -1.68 7.91
N ILE A 171 -5.03 -0.46 7.51
CA ILE A 171 -4.66 -0.11 6.13
C ILE A 171 -3.29 0.58 6.14
N PRO A 172 -2.57 0.65 5.00
CA PRO A 172 -1.42 1.51 4.87
C PRO A 172 -1.81 2.97 5.18
N ASP A 173 -1.26 3.50 6.27
CA ASP A 173 -1.47 4.89 6.69
C ASP A 173 -0.26 5.37 7.48
N SER A 174 0.31 6.50 7.06
CA SER A 174 1.55 7.05 7.63
C SER A 174 1.44 7.43 9.12
N THR A 175 0.22 7.68 9.61
CA THR A 175 -0.04 8.00 11.01
C THR A 175 -0.05 6.73 11.86
N VAL A 176 -0.58 5.62 11.34
CA VAL A 176 -0.85 4.38 12.10
C VAL A 176 0.31 3.36 12.02
N ILE A 177 1.22 3.47 11.05
CA ILE A 177 2.22 2.45 10.68
C ILE A 177 3.38 2.18 11.68
N SER A 178 3.45 2.86 12.83
CA SER A 178 4.56 2.63 13.77
C SER A 178 4.55 1.19 14.32
N MET A 179 5.58 0.39 14.02
CA MET A 179 5.66 -1.03 14.41
C MET A 179 5.44 -1.27 15.91
N ALA A 180 6.10 -0.47 16.76
CA ALA A 180 5.96 -0.58 18.22
C ALA A 180 4.53 -0.27 18.68
N LEU A 181 3.84 0.63 17.99
CA LEU A 181 2.44 0.95 18.27
C LEU A 181 1.54 -0.17 17.77
N LEU A 182 1.75 -0.69 16.56
CA LEU A 182 0.92 -1.73 15.96
C LEU A 182 0.81 -2.97 16.87
N SER A 183 1.92 -3.50 17.40
CA SER A 183 1.87 -4.66 18.30
C SER A 183 1.00 -4.42 19.55
N HIS A 184 1.06 -3.21 20.11
CA HIS A 184 0.21 -2.83 21.24
C HIS A 184 -1.26 -2.75 20.83
N LEU A 185 -1.57 -2.09 19.71
CA LEU A 185 -2.95 -1.93 19.23
C LEU A 185 -3.60 -3.27 18.87
N VAL A 186 -2.85 -4.17 18.21
CA VAL A 186 -3.34 -5.51 17.89
C VAL A 186 -3.70 -6.27 19.17
N LYS A 187 -2.78 -6.30 20.15
CA LYS A 187 -3.03 -6.97 21.42
C LYS A 187 -4.23 -6.37 22.18
N ASP A 188 -4.32 -5.04 22.24
CA ASP A 188 -5.42 -4.34 22.91
C ASP A 188 -6.78 -4.65 22.28
N ALA A 189 -6.88 -4.61 20.94
CA ALA A 189 -8.11 -4.95 20.23
C ALA A 189 -8.54 -6.41 20.48
N LEU A 190 -7.59 -7.36 20.45
CA LEU A 190 -7.87 -8.76 20.73
C LEU A 190 -8.37 -9.00 22.16
N LEU A 191 -7.83 -8.28 23.16
CA LEU A 191 -8.31 -8.34 24.55
C LEU A 191 -9.77 -7.87 24.70
N HIS A 192 -10.24 -7.01 23.81
CA HIS A 192 -11.63 -6.56 23.72
C HIS A 192 -12.50 -7.46 22.83
N GLY A 193 -11.99 -8.61 22.36
CA GLY A 193 -12.72 -9.54 21.50
C GLY A 193 -12.88 -9.07 20.05
N ILE A 194 -12.14 -8.03 19.65
CA ILE A 194 -12.18 -7.49 18.28
C ILE A 194 -11.25 -8.30 17.39
N ALA A 195 -11.77 -8.79 16.26
CA ALA A 195 -10.96 -9.48 15.27
C ALA A 195 -10.06 -8.48 14.56
N VAL A 196 -8.75 -8.71 14.53
CA VAL A 196 -7.80 -7.81 13.87
C VAL A 196 -7.43 -8.34 12.49
N VAL A 197 -7.54 -7.49 11.47
CA VAL A 197 -7.15 -7.78 10.08
C VAL A 197 -6.05 -6.82 9.65
N GLY A 198 -4.96 -7.38 9.12
CA GLY A 198 -3.80 -6.64 8.63
C GLY A 198 -3.72 -6.54 7.11
N TYR A 199 -2.80 -5.68 6.63
CA TYR A 199 -2.56 -5.45 5.20
C TYR A 199 -1.22 -6.02 4.70
N ASN A 200 -0.47 -6.74 5.52
CA ASN A 200 0.71 -7.52 5.14
C ASN A 200 1.02 -8.62 6.16
N HIS A 201 1.99 -9.47 5.85
CA HIS A 201 2.38 -10.61 6.69
C HIS A 201 2.79 -10.23 8.12
N PHE A 202 3.39 -9.06 8.34
CA PHE A 202 3.80 -8.62 9.68
C PHE A 202 2.65 -8.61 10.69
N PHE A 203 1.42 -8.32 10.25
CA PHE A 203 0.26 -8.36 11.14
C PHE A 203 -0.03 -9.75 11.70
N ILE A 204 0.22 -10.81 10.92
CA ILE A 204 0.10 -12.19 11.40
C ILE A 204 1.13 -12.46 12.51
N GLU A 205 2.36 -11.99 12.33
CA GLU A 205 3.45 -12.16 13.31
C GLU A 205 3.12 -11.51 14.67
N ILE A 206 2.34 -10.44 14.67
CA ILE A 206 1.92 -9.73 15.90
C ILE A 206 0.52 -10.12 16.41
N GLY A 207 -0.10 -11.15 15.82
CA GLY A 207 -1.30 -11.79 16.35
C GLY A 207 -2.62 -11.44 15.65
N ALA A 208 -2.61 -10.73 14.52
CA ALA A 208 -3.81 -10.54 13.72
C ALA A 208 -4.38 -11.88 13.25
N VAL A 209 -5.71 -11.99 13.17
CA VAL A 209 -6.40 -13.24 12.80
C VAL A 209 -6.45 -13.47 11.29
N LEU A 210 -6.25 -12.40 10.52
CA LEU A 210 -6.23 -12.41 9.06
C LEU A 210 -5.26 -11.31 8.59
N ALA A 211 -4.61 -11.51 7.45
CA ALA A 211 -3.91 -10.45 6.75
C ALA A 211 -4.02 -10.63 5.25
N PHE A 212 -4.07 -9.51 4.53
CA PHE A 212 -3.89 -9.50 3.09
C PHE A 212 -2.41 -9.40 2.77
N ASN A 213 -1.93 -10.14 1.77
CA ASN A 213 -0.55 -10.08 1.35
C ASN A 213 -0.49 -10.03 -0.17
N ILE A 214 0.47 -9.28 -0.70
CA ILE A 214 0.75 -9.21 -2.14
C ILE A 214 1.94 -10.13 -2.42
N ASP A 215 1.83 -10.91 -3.49
CA ASP A 215 2.95 -11.64 -4.07
C ASP A 215 3.64 -10.72 -5.07
N TYR A 216 4.89 -10.34 -4.78
CA TYR A 216 5.63 -9.27 -5.44
C TYR A 216 6.54 -9.79 -6.55
#